data_AF-A0A957I124-F1
#
_entry.id   AF-A0A957I124-F1
#
_cell.length_a   1.000
_cell.length_b   1.000
_cell.length_c   1.000
_cell.angle_alpha   90.00
_cell.angle_beta   90.00
_cell.angle_gamma   90.00
#
_symmetry.space_group_name_H-M   'P 1'
#
loop_
_entity.id
_entity.type
_entity.pdbx_description
1 polymer ?
#
loop_
_entity_poly.entity_id
_entity_poly.type
_entity_poly.pdbx_seq_one_letter_code
_entity_poly.pdbx_strand_id
1 'polypeptide(L)' 'MIYIDISAAVHSRAGLGRYSQKLARALLSHDPDRYALFYNQGKEGRVPPEFRHTPRRRVPWGYKPWRMAVL' A
#
# COMPACT_ATOMS: atom_id res chain seq x y z
N MET A 1 -8.81 -11.92 6.75
CA MET A 1 -8.39 -10.55 6.34
C MET A 1 -7.11 -10.66 5.51
N ILE A 2 -7.13 -10.18 4.26
CA ILE A 2 -5.99 -10.20 3.34
C ILE A 2 -5.45 -8.78 3.20
N TYR A 3 -4.12 -8.61 3.31
CA TYR A 3 -3.48 -7.31 3.15
C TYR A 3 -2.92 -7.14 1.74
N ILE A 4 -3.28 -6.03 1.11
CA ILE A 4 -2.79 -5.63 -0.22
C ILE A 4 -1.62 -4.66 -0.03
N ASP A 5 -0.43 -5.04 -0.50
CA ASP A 5 0.74 -4.17 -0.46
C ASP A 5 0.62 -3.05 -1.50
N ILE A 6 0.45 -1.82 -1.02
CA ILE A 6 0.39 -0.60 -1.83
C ILE A 6 1.65 0.26 -1.69
N SER A 7 2.77 -0.31 -1.24
CA SER A 7 4.04 0.41 -1.06
C SER A 7 4.49 1.09 -2.36
N ALA A 8 4.28 0.46 -3.52
CA ALA A 8 4.59 1.07 -4.81
C ALA A 8 3.76 2.34 -5.08
N ALA A 9 2.48 2.37 -4.73
CA ALA A 9 1.62 3.55 -4.83
C ALA A 9 2.03 4.63 -3.83
N VAL A 10 2.37 4.24 -2.58
CA VAL A 10 2.78 5.16 -1.52
C VAL A 10 4.07 5.90 -1.86
N HIS A 11 5.02 5.23 -2.53
CA HIS A 11 6.30 5.80 -2.94
C HIS A 11 6.30 6.33 -4.39
N SER A 12 5.12 6.53 -4.98
CA SER A 12 4.94 7.09 -6.34
C SER A 12 5.83 6.44 -7.42
N ARG A 13 6.02 5.11 -7.34
CA ARG A 13 6.89 4.36 -8.25
C ARG A 13 6.25 4.18 -9.62
N ALA A 14 6.21 5.25 -10.43
CA ALA A 14 5.77 5.27 -11.83
C ALA A 14 4.64 4.26 -12.16
N GLY A 15 4.78 3.48 -13.24
CA GLY A 15 3.76 2.51 -13.68
C GLY A 15 3.30 1.52 -12.61
N LEU A 16 4.20 1.06 -11.74
CA LEU A 16 3.89 0.13 -10.64
C LEU A 16 3.01 0.78 -9.57
N GLY A 17 3.21 2.07 -9.30
CA GLY A 17 2.37 2.83 -8.38
C GLY A 17 0.92 2.87 -8.85
N ARG A 18 0.69 3.28 -10.10
CA ARG A 18 -0.66 3.30 -10.69
C ARG A 18 -1.30 1.90 -10.75
N TYR A 19 -0.51 0.88 -11.06
CA TYR A 19 -1.02 -0.50 -11.09
C TYR A 19 -1.45 -0.96 -9.70
N SER A 20 -0.59 -0.84 -8.68
CA SER A 20 -0.92 -1.24 -7.30
C SER A 20 -2.12 -0.48 -6.75
N GLN A 21 -2.26 0.82 -7.03
CA GLN A 21 -3.42 1.62 -6.67
C GLN A 21 -4.69 1.12 -7.35
N LYS A 22 -4.69 0.91 -8.67
CA LYS A 22 -5.86 0.41 -9.41
C LYS A 22 -6.29 -0.98 -8.94
N LEU A 23 -5.32 -1.87 -8.70
CA LEU A 23 -5.58 -3.22 -8.20
C LEU A 23 -6.19 -3.18 -6.80
N ALA A 24 -5.60 -2.42 -5.88
CA ALA A 24 -6.14 -2.28 -4.52
C ALA A 24 -7.56 -1.72 -4.52
N ARG A 25 -7.82 -0.70 -5.34
CA ARG A 25 -9.17 -0.14 -5.52
C ARG A 25 -10.16 -1.19 -6.03
N ALA A 26 -9.80 -1.95 -7.07
CA ALA A 26 -10.68 -2.97 -7.63
C ALA A 26 -11.00 -4.08 -6.62
N LEU A 27 -10.01 -4.54 -5.85
CA LEU A 27 -10.22 -5.57 -4.84
C LEU A 27 -11.10 -5.08 -3.68
N LEU A 28 -10.84 -3.86 -3.16
CA LEU A 28 -11.65 -3.25 -2.11
C LEU A 28 -13.10 -3.02 -2.56
N SER A 29 -13.32 -2.65 -3.81
CA SER A 29 -14.67 -2.49 -4.37
C SER A 29 -15.40 -3.82 -4.56
N HIS A 30 -14.68 -4.92 -4.81
CA HIS A 30 -15.27 -6.24 -5.00
C HIS A 30 -15.67 -6.91 -3.68
N ASP A 31 -14.86 -6.76 -2.63
CA ASP A 31 -15.11 -7.40 -1.33
C ASP A 31 -14.49 -6.57 -0.18
N PRO A 32 -15.18 -5.53 0.29
CA PRO A 32 -14.62 -4.52 1.20
C PRO A 32 -14.24 -5.08 2.57
N ASP A 33 -14.88 -6.15 3.04
CA ASP A 33 -14.66 -6.73 4.36
C ASP A 33 -13.53 -7.78 4.37
N ARG A 34 -13.11 -8.25 3.19
CA ARG A 34 -12.03 -9.22 3.04
C ARG A 34 -10.65 -8.58 2.98
N TYR A 35 -10.55 -7.34 2.49
CA TYR A 35 -9.27 -6.69 2.17
C TYR A 35 -8.96 -5.49 3.05
N ALA A 36 -7.67 -5.35 3.38
CA ALA A 36 -7.11 -4.18 4.03
C ALA A 36 -5.79 -3.78 3.34
N LEU A 37 -5.27 -2.60 3.64
CA LEU A 37 -4.05 -2.08 3.00
C LEU A 37 -2.81 -2.32 3.86
N PHE A 38 -1.69 -2.62 3.23
CA PHE A 38 -0.37 -2.63 3.85
C PHE A 38 0.59 -1.73 3.08
N TYR A 39 1.50 -1.05 3.78
CA TYR A 39 2.59 -0.33 3.15
C TYR A 39 3.75 -0.04 4.10
N ASN A 40 4.95 0.13 3.55
CA ASN A 40 6.08 0.66 4.30
C ASN A 40 6.09 2.20 4.26
N GLN A 41 6.23 2.84 5.42
CA GLN A 41 6.22 4.29 5.60
C GLN A 41 7.65 4.84 5.54
N GLY A 42 8.07 5.26 4.35
CA GLY A 42 9.26 6.11 4.18
C GLY A 42 8.94 7.60 4.38
N LYS A 43 9.99 8.43 4.45
CA LYS A 43 9.86 9.89 4.68
C LYS A 43 8.93 10.59 3.68
N GLU A 44 8.97 10.17 2.41
CA GLU A 44 8.19 10.79 1.33
C GLU A 44 6.90 10.03 1.00
N GLY A 45 6.62 8.93 1.70
CA GLY A 45 5.49 8.06 1.40
C GLY A 45 4.15 8.75 1.65
N ARG A 46 3.33 8.90 0.61
CA ARG A 46 1.97 9.47 0.70
C ARG A 46 0.94 8.44 0.31
N VAL A 47 0.01 8.14 1.22
CA VAL A 47 -1.11 7.24 0.89
C VAL A 47 -2.05 7.94 -0.10
N PRO A 48 -2.45 7.28 -1.20
CA PRO A 48 -3.44 7.83 -2.13
C PRO A 48 -4.71 8.31 -1.41
N PRO A 49 -5.27 9.48 -1.76
CA PRO A 49 -6.41 10.06 -1.06
C PRO A 49 -7.63 9.15 -0.98
N GLU A 50 -7.91 8.38 -2.03
CA GLU A 50 -9.06 7.45 -2.07
C GLU A 50 -9.00 6.36 -0.99
N PHE A 51 -7.82 6.08 -0.45
CA PHE A 51 -7.63 5.05 0.55
C PHE A 51 -7.68 5.60 1.97
N ARG A 52 -7.90 6.90 2.22
CA ARG A 52 -7.84 7.52 3.57
C ARG A 52 -8.73 6.88 4.64
N HIS A 53 -9.82 6.23 4.26
CA HIS A 53 -10.74 5.58 5.19
C HIS A 53 -10.63 4.06 5.20
N THR A 54 -9.79 3.48 4.34
CA THR A 54 -9.58 2.04 4.30
C THR A 54 -8.76 1.57 5.50
N PRO A 55 -9.14 0.45 6.15
CA PRO A 55 -8.33 -0.21 7.18
C PRO A 55 -6.91 -0.47 6.66
N ARG A 56 -5.89 -0.14 7.46
CA ARG A 56 -4.50 -0.30 7.03
C ARG A 56 -3.56 -0.68 8.16
N ARG A 57 -2.48 -1.37 7.78
CA ARG A 57 -1.28 -1.55 8.59
C ARG A 57 -0.10 -0.89 7.89
N ARG A 58 0.86 -0.41 8.67
CA ARG A 58 2.11 0.14 8.15
C ARG A 58 3.29 -0.29 8.99
N VAL A 59 4.45 -0.39 8.36
CA VAL A 59 5.74 -0.46 9.05
C VAL A 59 6.46 0.89 8.95
N PRO A 60 7.11 1.39 10.01
CA PRO A 60 7.72 2.72 10.03
C PRO A 60 9.07 2.79 9.30
N TRP A 61 9.24 2.01 8.22
CA TRP A 61 10.50 1.90 7.49
C TRP A 61 10.36 2.34 6.03
N GLY A 62 11.42 2.99 5.53
CA GLY A 62 11.59 3.24 4.10
C GLY A 62 11.80 1.95 3.31
N TYR A 63 11.78 2.06 1.99
CA TYR A 63 11.78 0.89 1.11
C TYR A 63 13.01 -0.02 1.29
N LYS A 64 14.22 0.58 1.31
CA LYS A 64 15.48 -0.17 1.43
C LYS A 64 15.63 -0.84 2.81
N PRO A 65 15.46 -0.14 3.95
CA PRO A 65 15.51 -0.78 5.26
C PRO A 65 14.47 -1.90 5.44
N TRP A 66 13.24 -1.69 4.94
CA TRP A 66 12.22 -2.73 4.99
C TRP A 66 12.61 -4.00 4.25
N ARG A 67 13.11 -3.87 3.01
CA ARG A 67 13.55 -5.05 2.25
C ARG A 67 14.70 -5.79 2.90
N MET A 68 15.65 -5.08 3.51
CA MET A 68 16.76 -5.73 4.20
C MET A 68 16.35 -6.51 5.45
N ALA A 69 15.17 -6.25 6.02
CA ALA A 69 14.70 -6.90 7.24
C ALA A 69 13.81 -8.13 6.99
N VAL A 70 13.38 -8.35 5.74
CA VAL A 70 12.49 -9.47 5.36
C VAL A 70 13.08 -10.36 4.26
N LEU A 71 14.32 -10.09 3.88
CA LEU A 71 15.13 -10.92 2.99
C LEU A 71 15.98 -11.89 3.81
#